data_AF-A0A150HRJ6-F1
#
_entry.id   AF-A0A150HRJ6-F1
#
_cell.length_a   1.000
_cell.length_b   1.000
_cell.length_c   1.000
_cell.angle_alpha   90.00
_cell.angle_beta   90.00
_cell.angle_gamma   90.00
#
_symmetry.space_group_name_H-M   'P 1'
#
loop_
_entity.id
_entity.type
_entity.pdbx_description
1 polymer ?
#
loop_
_entity_poly.entity_id
_entity_poly.type
_entity_poly.pdbx_seq_one_letter_code
_entity_poly.pdbx_strand_id
1 'polypeptide(L)'
;MGDGAIADGNNNTVVGSGASATGESNTVVGKGNKVEGNRSGAFGDPNVIQANDSYAVGNDNTITGDRTFVVGNNVNTSAKNAVVLGNDSASDRDNTVSVGASGQERQIIHVAAGVQDTDAVNLKQMKDADAKVLSDAKTYADVGDQATLSSAKGYTDSRETVMRQEYKTADAKVLSDAKAYTDTKVTDLENSFRDVSNRVDQTNQTVRKNRDIAAQGIAGISAMTNIPMPAEAGASTVGVGMGYYDSQSAIAVGASHYFDNGVAIKGAFSTGFNNGNTTAVGAGVSYSWK
;
A
#
# COMPACT_ATOMS: atom_id res chain seq x y z
N MET A 1 50.25 -41.75 -73.50
CA MET A 1 49.53 -42.71 -74.38
C MET A 1 48.23 -42.06 -74.84
N GLY A 2 47.99 -41.98 -76.14
CA GLY A 2 46.81 -41.28 -76.70
C GLY A 2 47.21 -40.32 -77.81
N ASP A 3 46.33 -40.14 -78.79
CA ASP A 3 46.56 -39.23 -79.90
C ASP A 3 46.67 -37.77 -79.40
N GLY A 4 47.77 -37.10 -79.71
CA GLY A 4 48.05 -35.74 -79.23
C GLY A 4 48.35 -35.61 -77.73
N ALA A 5 48.64 -36.71 -77.01
CA ALA A 5 49.03 -36.66 -75.61
C ALA A 5 50.42 -36.04 -75.43
N ILE A 6 50.57 -35.04 -74.55
CA ILE A 6 51.81 -34.31 -74.30
C ILE A 6 52.26 -34.52 -72.84
N ALA A 7 53.49 -34.98 -72.65
CA ALA A 7 54.15 -35.10 -71.36
C ALA A 7 55.50 -34.37 -71.44
N ASP A 8 55.49 -33.06 -71.19
CA ASP A 8 56.65 -32.18 -71.44
C ASP A 8 57.53 -32.01 -70.18
N GLY A 9 56.92 -31.95 -68.99
CA GLY A 9 57.65 -31.91 -67.73
C GLY A 9 58.20 -33.27 -67.27
N ASN A 10 59.21 -33.21 -66.39
CA ASN A 10 59.87 -34.39 -65.85
C ASN A 10 58.89 -35.31 -65.09
N ASN A 11 59.00 -36.63 -65.28
CA ASN A 11 58.26 -37.65 -64.52
C ASN A 11 56.72 -37.59 -64.65
N ASN A 12 56.20 -37.11 -65.78
CA ASN A 12 54.76 -37.09 -66.03
C ASN A 12 54.23 -38.45 -66.54
N THR A 13 53.05 -38.84 -66.07
CA THR A 13 52.24 -39.92 -66.66
C THR A 13 51.02 -39.32 -67.33
N VAL A 14 50.91 -39.45 -68.65
CA VAL A 14 49.79 -38.86 -69.42
C VAL A 14 49.13 -39.92 -70.28
N VAL A 15 47.84 -40.15 -70.05
CA VAL A 15 47.01 -41.15 -70.74
C VAL A 15 45.68 -40.52 -71.17
N GLY A 16 45.48 -40.33 -72.46
CA GLY A 16 44.24 -39.75 -73.01
C GLY A 16 44.51 -38.91 -74.26
N SER A 17 43.56 -38.88 -75.19
CA SER A 17 43.70 -38.06 -76.39
C SER A 17 43.66 -36.57 -76.03
N GLY A 18 44.61 -35.79 -76.57
CA GLY A 18 44.75 -34.36 -76.33
C GLY A 18 45.08 -33.98 -74.88
N ALA A 19 45.38 -34.94 -74.01
CA ALA A 19 45.77 -34.67 -72.63
C ALA A 19 47.20 -34.09 -72.59
N SER A 20 47.45 -33.09 -71.75
CA SER A 20 48.74 -32.41 -71.65
C SER A 20 49.16 -32.22 -70.19
N ALA A 21 50.42 -32.52 -69.90
CA ALA A 21 51.09 -32.20 -68.65
C ALA A 21 52.40 -31.46 -68.93
N THR A 22 52.48 -30.19 -68.53
CA THR A 22 53.67 -29.34 -68.75
C THR A 22 54.46 -29.06 -67.49
N GLY A 23 53.82 -29.09 -66.32
CA GLY A 23 54.54 -29.10 -65.03
C GLY A 23 55.21 -30.45 -64.78
N GLU A 24 55.93 -30.59 -63.67
CA GLU A 24 56.67 -31.80 -63.31
C GLU A 24 55.88 -32.75 -62.39
N SER A 25 56.15 -34.05 -62.49
CA SER A 25 55.66 -35.12 -61.61
C SER A 25 54.13 -35.23 -61.55
N ASN A 26 53.48 -35.07 -62.70
CA ASN A 26 52.03 -35.07 -62.83
C ASN A 26 51.45 -36.43 -63.22
N THR A 27 50.19 -36.67 -62.87
CA THR A 27 49.41 -37.82 -63.38
C THR A 27 48.12 -37.35 -64.03
N VAL A 28 47.99 -37.58 -65.34
CA VAL A 28 46.88 -37.07 -66.15
C VAL A 28 46.23 -38.24 -66.90
N VAL A 29 44.95 -38.49 -66.61
CA VAL A 29 44.21 -39.62 -67.17
C VAL A 29 42.83 -39.17 -67.67
N GLY A 30 42.56 -39.44 -68.94
CA GLY A 30 41.34 -39.05 -69.64
C GLY A 30 41.60 -37.94 -70.67
N LYS A 31 40.60 -37.68 -71.50
CA LYS A 31 40.72 -36.82 -72.69
C LYS A 31 40.83 -35.35 -72.30
N GLY A 32 41.60 -34.57 -73.08
CA GLY A 32 41.59 -33.11 -73.03
C GLY A 32 42.06 -32.44 -71.72
N ASN A 33 42.44 -33.21 -70.69
CA ASN A 33 42.95 -32.65 -69.45
C ASN A 33 44.25 -31.87 -69.70
N LYS A 34 44.39 -30.70 -69.06
CA LYS A 34 45.57 -29.86 -69.11
C LYS A 34 46.08 -29.59 -67.70
N VAL A 35 47.27 -30.08 -67.37
CA VAL A 35 47.89 -29.89 -66.05
C VAL A 35 49.22 -29.15 -66.21
N GLU A 36 49.24 -27.89 -65.79
CA GLU A 36 50.38 -26.98 -65.92
C GLU A 36 51.18 -26.87 -64.61
N GLY A 37 50.52 -27.05 -63.46
CA GLY A 37 51.20 -27.04 -62.16
C GLY A 37 52.08 -28.27 -61.93
N ASN A 38 52.97 -28.18 -60.95
CA ASN A 38 53.83 -29.28 -60.52
C ASN A 38 53.14 -30.14 -59.46
N ARG A 39 53.43 -31.46 -59.47
CA ARG A 39 52.91 -32.44 -58.50
C ARG A 39 51.38 -32.46 -58.42
N SER A 40 50.73 -32.39 -59.57
CA SER A 40 49.29 -32.28 -59.73
C SER A 40 48.71 -33.45 -60.54
N GLY A 41 47.39 -33.60 -60.54
CA GLY A 41 46.77 -34.67 -61.33
C GLY A 41 45.30 -34.47 -61.69
N ALA A 42 44.92 -35.01 -62.83
CA ALA A 42 43.56 -34.90 -63.36
C ALA A 42 43.06 -36.26 -63.82
N PHE A 43 41.83 -36.60 -63.45
CA PHE A 43 41.12 -37.80 -63.86
C PHE A 43 39.73 -37.44 -64.37
N GLY A 44 39.48 -37.62 -65.68
CA GLY A 44 38.20 -37.30 -66.34
C GLY A 44 38.38 -36.59 -67.69
N ASP A 45 37.40 -35.80 -68.13
CA ASP A 45 37.42 -35.12 -69.44
C ASP A 45 36.56 -33.84 -69.45
N PRO A 46 37.10 -32.66 -69.79
CA PRO A 46 38.47 -32.19 -69.58
C PRO A 46 38.57 -31.41 -68.25
N ASN A 47 39.73 -31.45 -67.60
CA ASN A 47 40.06 -30.59 -66.46
C ASN A 47 41.26 -29.70 -66.79
N VAL A 48 41.29 -28.49 -66.23
CA VAL A 48 42.40 -27.54 -66.34
C VAL A 48 42.97 -27.25 -64.95
N ILE A 49 44.19 -27.69 -64.68
CA ILE A 49 44.87 -27.48 -63.40
C ILE A 49 46.12 -26.65 -63.65
N GLN A 50 46.06 -25.36 -63.31
CA GLN A 50 47.19 -24.42 -63.42
C GLN A 50 48.02 -24.35 -62.13
N ALA A 51 47.48 -24.90 -61.04
CA ALA A 51 48.04 -24.81 -59.70
C ALA A 51 48.91 -26.01 -59.33
N ASN A 52 49.87 -25.79 -58.42
CA ASN A 52 50.74 -26.83 -57.90
C ASN A 52 50.04 -27.65 -56.82
N ASP A 53 50.49 -28.88 -56.62
CA ASP A 53 50.03 -29.78 -55.55
C ASP A 53 48.51 -29.99 -55.57
N SER A 54 47.88 -30.02 -56.74
CA SER A 54 46.42 -29.92 -56.90
C SER A 54 45.83 -31.04 -57.74
N TYR A 55 44.61 -31.47 -57.42
CA TYR A 55 43.99 -32.65 -58.03
C TYR A 55 42.53 -32.42 -58.39
N ALA A 56 42.12 -32.93 -59.56
CA ALA A 56 40.73 -32.95 -59.99
C ALA A 56 40.28 -34.36 -60.37
N VAL A 57 39.09 -34.75 -59.90
CA VAL A 57 38.39 -35.96 -60.33
C VAL A 57 36.99 -35.58 -60.79
N GLY A 58 36.70 -35.83 -62.07
CA GLY A 58 35.48 -35.44 -62.76
C GLY A 58 35.77 -34.62 -64.01
N ASN A 59 34.85 -33.77 -64.43
CA ASN A 59 34.84 -33.13 -65.75
C ASN A 59 34.65 -31.62 -65.65
N ASP A 60 35.17 -30.88 -66.62
CA ASP A 60 35.01 -29.43 -66.76
C ASP A 60 35.47 -28.62 -65.53
N ASN A 61 36.45 -29.13 -64.77
CA ASN A 61 36.96 -28.41 -63.60
C ASN A 61 38.15 -27.51 -63.96
N THR A 62 38.22 -26.34 -63.34
CA THR A 62 39.36 -25.41 -63.42
C THR A 62 39.90 -25.10 -62.03
N ILE A 63 41.17 -25.44 -61.78
CA ILE A 63 41.85 -25.19 -60.50
C ILE A 63 43.04 -24.25 -60.73
N THR A 64 42.99 -23.08 -60.09
CA THR A 64 44.05 -22.06 -60.15
C THR A 64 44.70 -21.76 -58.79
N GLY A 65 44.14 -22.26 -57.68
CA GLY A 65 44.71 -22.16 -56.35
C GLY A 65 45.55 -23.40 -55.98
N ASP A 66 46.75 -23.18 -55.43
CA ASP A 66 47.66 -24.26 -55.00
C ASP A 66 47.07 -25.11 -53.86
N ARG A 67 47.46 -26.39 -53.82
CA ARG A 67 47.06 -27.36 -52.78
C ARG A 67 45.55 -27.59 -52.73
N THR A 68 44.89 -27.63 -53.89
CA THR A 68 43.43 -27.72 -53.97
C THR A 68 42.96 -29.01 -54.61
N PHE A 69 41.97 -29.64 -53.97
CA PHE A 69 41.40 -30.93 -54.37
C PHE A 69 39.95 -30.75 -54.77
N VAL A 70 39.61 -31.16 -55.98
CA VAL A 70 38.25 -31.09 -56.51
C VAL A 70 37.75 -32.48 -56.83
N VAL A 71 36.56 -32.80 -56.34
CA VAL A 71 35.81 -34.02 -56.69
C VAL A 71 34.41 -33.59 -57.11
N GLY A 72 34.16 -33.57 -58.42
CA GLY A 72 32.92 -33.05 -58.99
C GLY A 72 33.08 -32.67 -60.45
N ASN A 73 32.03 -32.09 -61.03
CA ASN A 73 32.03 -31.56 -62.38
C ASN A 73 31.72 -30.06 -62.38
N ASN A 74 32.21 -29.33 -63.39
CA ASN A 74 31.94 -27.90 -63.59
C ASN A 74 32.32 -27.03 -62.37
N VAL A 75 33.45 -27.34 -61.72
CA VAL A 75 33.98 -26.56 -60.58
C VAL A 75 35.07 -25.61 -61.06
N ASN A 76 34.90 -24.31 -60.79
CA ASN A 76 35.96 -23.32 -61.00
C ASN A 76 36.37 -22.73 -59.65
N THR A 77 37.62 -22.92 -59.24
CA THR A 77 38.12 -22.42 -57.97
C THR A 77 39.55 -21.87 -58.07
N SER A 78 39.76 -20.74 -57.40
CA SER A 78 41.07 -20.13 -57.15
C SER A 78 41.47 -20.19 -55.68
N ALA A 79 40.65 -20.79 -54.82
CA ALA A 79 40.94 -20.98 -53.41
C ALA A 79 42.14 -21.92 -53.24
N LYS A 80 43.02 -21.59 -52.31
CA LYS A 80 44.22 -22.36 -51.96
C LYS A 80 43.97 -23.22 -50.74
N ASN A 81 44.69 -24.34 -50.66
CA ASN A 81 44.57 -25.29 -49.54
C ASN A 81 43.11 -25.69 -49.29
N ALA A 82 42.35 -25.96 -50.36
CA ALA A 82 40.91 -26.17 -50.29
C ALA A 82 40.50 -27.56 -50.78
N VAL A 83 39.33 -28.02 -50.34
CA VAL A 83 38.64 -29.19 -50.89
C VAL A 83 37.29 -28.74 -51.41
N VAL A 84 36.97 -29.03 -52.67
CA VAL A 84 35.67 -28.73 -53.26
C VAL A 84 34.99 -30.04 -53.64
N LEU A 85 33.84 -30.30 -53.02
CA LEU A 85 33.09 -31.55 -53.14
C LEU A 85 31.73 -31.32 -53.79
N GLY A 86 31.47 -32.06 -54.87
CA GLY A 86 30.20 -32.07 -55.60
C GLY A 86 30.22 -31.25 -56.89
N ASN A 87 29.33 -31.59 -57.81
CA ASN A 87 29.16 -30.90 -59.09
C ASN A 87 28.67 -29.47 -58.88
N ASP A 88 29.10 -28.52 -59.71
CA ASP A 88 28.69 -27.12 -59.63
C ASP A 88 29.00 -26.44 -58.27
N SER A 89 29.83 -27.08 -57.43
CA SER A 89 30.33 -26.48 -56.20
C SER A 89 31.37 -25.40 -56.53
N ALA A 90 31.55 -24.47 -55.61
CA ALA A 90 32.55 -23.42 -55.71
C ALA A 90 33.23 -23.22 -54.36
N SER A 91 34.50 -22.81 -54.39
CA SER A 91 35.19 -22.31 -53.20
C SER A 91 35.86 -20.99 -53.52
N ASP A 92 35.55 -19.98 -52.71
CA ASP A 92 36.03 -18.61 -52.77
C ASP A 92 36.91 -18.24 -51.55
N ARG A 93 37.21 -19.23 -50.69
CA ARG A 93 37.98 -19.05 -49.45
C ARG A 93 39.05 -20.12 -49.29
N ASP A 94 40.27 -19.67 -49.04
CA ASP A 94 41.40 -20.54 -48.72
C ASP A 94 41.14 -21.33 -47.42
N ASN A 95 41.75 -22.51 -47.28
CA ASN A 95 41.66 -23.36 -46.08
C ASN A 95 40.24 -23.83 -45.76
N THR A 96 39.45 -24.21 -46.78
CA THR A 96 38.05 -24.63 -46.59
C THR A 96 37.73 -25.97 -47.24
N VAL A 97 36.68 -26.62 -46.74
CA VAL A 97 35.94 -27.65 -47.46
C VAL A 97 34.63 -27.03 -47.93
N SER A 98 34.45 -26.88 -49.25
CA SER A 98 33.17 -26.47 -49.83
C SER A 98 32.38 -27.69 -50.28
N VAL A 99 31.08 -27.71 -49.93
CA VAL A 99 30.14 -28.78 -50.30
C VAL A 99 29.05 -28.29 -51.25
N GLY A 100 29.16 -27.07 -51.77
CA GLY A 100 28.15 -26.44 -52.63
C GLY A 100 28.62 -25.11 -53.20
N ALA A 101 27.68 -24.28 -53.62
CA ALA A 101 27.91 -22.90 -54.05
C ALA A 101 26.80 -22.00 -53.50
N SER A 102 26.97 -20.68 -53.60
CA SER A 102 25.94 -19.72 -53.20
C SER A 102 24.62 -19.98 -53.94
N GLY A 103 23.54 -20.21 -53.20
CA GLY A 103 22.22 -20.58 -53.74
C GLY A 103 22.10 -22.04 -54.20
N GLN A 104 23.16 -22.84 -54.01
CA GLN A 104 23.25 -24.27 -54.33
C GLN A 104 23.89 -25.02 -53.16
N GLU A 105 23.45 -24.70 -51.94
CA GLU A 105 23.94 -25.33 -50.72
C GLU A 105 23.48 -26.79 -50.63
N ARG A 106 24.33 -27.64 -50.03
CA ARG A 106 23.99 -29.03 -49.74
C ARG A 106 23.83 -29.26 -48.26
N GLN A 107 22.90 -30.13 -47.91
CA GLN A 107 22.80 -30.66 -46.55
C GLN A 107 23.89 -31.69 -46.31
N ILE A 108 24.52 -31.61 -45.13
CA ILE A 108 25.41 -32.65 -44.63
C ILE A 108 24.60 -33.48 -43.63
N ILE A 109 24.27 -34.72 -44.00
CA ILE A 109 23.43 -35.62 -43.20
C ILE A 109 24.26 -36.70 -42.50
N HIS A 110 23.69 -37.34 -41.50
CA HIS A 110 24.36 -38.35 -40.65
C HIS A 110 25.54 -37.81 -39.82
N VAL A 111 25.47 -36.54 -39.42
CA VAL A 111 26.45 -35.92 -38.52
C VAL A 111 26.15 -36.32 -37.07
N ALA A 112 27.05 -37.11 -36.48
CA ALA A 112 27.02 -37.45 -35.05
C ALA A 112 27.17 -36.18 -34.19
N ALA A 113 26.81 -36.26 -32.90
CA ALA A 113 26.98 -35.12 -32.00
C ALA A 113 28.47 -34.80 -31.81
N GLY A 114 28.84 -33.53 -31.98
CA GLY A 114 30.19 -33.05 -31.72
C GLY A 114 30.53 -33.13 -30.23
N VAL A 115 31.79 -33.42 -29.92
CA VAL A 115 32.31 -33.60 -28.55
C VAL A 115 33.42 -32.59 -28.24
N GLN A 116 34.27 -32.28 -29.23
CA GLN A 116 35.34 -31.30 -29.12
C GLN A 116 34.90 -29.93 -29.65
N ASP A 117 35.60 -28.88 -29.23
CA ASP A 117 35.29 -27.49 -29.59
C ASP A 117 35.29 -27.23 -31.10
N THR A 118 36.01 -28.04 -31.88
CA THR A 118 36.10 -27.92 -33.35
C THR A 118 35.25 -28.94 -34.11
N ASP A 119 34.39 -29.70 -33.42
CA ASP A 119 33.47 -30.62 -34.07
C ASP A 119 32.25 -29.89 -34.63
N ALA A 120 31.68 -30.42 -35.72
CA ALA A 120 30.42 -29.91 -36.25
C ALA A 120 29.26 -30.19 -35.28
N VAL A 121 28.40 -29.19 -35.07
CA VAL A 121 27.18 -29.32 -34.26
C VAL A 121 26.04 -29.81 -35.14
N ASN A 122 25.32 -30.85 -34.70
CA ASN A 122 24.14 -31.33 -35.41
C ASN A 122 22.84 -30.65 -34.93
N LEU A 123 21.75 -30.83 -35.67
CA LEU A 123 20.45 -30.20 -35.37
C LEU A 123 19.89 -30.57 -33.99
N LYS A 124 20.20 -31.78 -33.48
CA LYS A 124 19.74 -32.19 -32.15
C LYS A 124 20.43 -31.37 -31.06
N GLN A 125 21.75 -31.22 -31.11
CA GLN A 125 22.50 -30.42 -30.13
C GLN A 125 22.01 -28.97 -30.10
N MET A 126 21.72 -28.38 -31.26
CA MET A 126 21.15 -27.03 -31.34
C MET A 126 19.76 -26.94 -30.71
N LYS A 127 18.84 -27.86 -31.02
CA LYS A 127 17.50 -27.91 -30.41
C LYS A 127 17.55 -28.12 -28.89
N ASP A 128 18.46 -28.97 -28.41
CA ASP A 128 18.64 -29.23 -26.99
C ASP A 128 19.17 -27.97 -26.27
N ALA A 129 20.12 -27.24 -26.89
CA ALA A 129 20.61 -25.97 -26.38
C ALA A 129 19.52 -24.89 -26.34
N ASP A 130 18.73 -24.75 -27.42
CA ASP A 130 17.59 -23.82 -27.47
C ASP A 130 16.54 -24.13 -26.41
N ALA A 131 16.20 -25.42 -26.23
CA ALA A 131 15.27 -25.86 -25.20
C ALA A 131 15.79 -25.53 -23.79
N LYS A 132 17.10 -25.70 -23.55
CA LYS A 132 17.73 -25.32 -22.29
C LYS A 132 17.62 -23.81 -22.05
N VAL A 133 17.97 -22.99 -23.04
CA VAL A 133 17.85 -21.52 -22.94
C VAL A 133 16.41 -21.10 -22.63
N LEU A 134 15.42 -21.71 -23.30
CA LEU A 134 14.01 -21.44 -23.04
C LEU A 134 13.60 -21.82 -21.60
N SER A 135 14.10 -22.95 -21.08
CA SER A 135 13.85 -23.40 -19.71
C SER A 135 14.47 -22.44 -18.67
N ASP A 136 15.70 -22.02 -18.91
CA ASP A 136 16.41 -21.08 -18.03
C ASP A 136 15.69 -19.72 -18.01
N ALA A 137 15.23 -19.23 -19.17
CA ALA A 137 14.47 -17.99 -19.29
C ALA A 137 13.13 -18.03 -18.54
N LYS A 138 12.39 -19.15 -18.64
CA LYS A 138 11.14 -19.35 -17.89
C LYS A 138 11.38 -19.31 -16.38
N THR A 139 12.39 -20.05 -15.93
CA THR A 139 12.77 -20.09 -14.51
C THR A 139 13.13 -18.69 -14.00
N TYR A 140 13.89 -17.92 -14.78
CA TYR A 140 14.24 -16.55 -14.45
C TYR A 140 12.99 -15.65 -14.31
N ALA A 141 12.04 -15.76 -15.24
CA ALA A 141 10.78 -15.01 -15.20
C ALA A 141 9.92 -15.38 -13.99
N ASP A 142 9.73 -16.68 -13.73
CA ASP A 142 8.91 -17.18 -12.60
C ASP A 142 9.46 -16.69 -11.25
N VAL A 143 10.79 -16.69 -11.08
CA VAL A 143 11.46 -16.16 -9.88
C VAL A 143 11.22 -14.66 -9.73
N GLY A 144 11.31 -13.90 -10.83
CA GLY A 144 11.02 -12.47 -10.84
C GLY A 144 9.57 -12.14 -10.47
N ASP A 145 8.63 -12.90 -11.02
CA ASP A 145 7.20 -12.76 -10.73
C ASP A 145 6.90 -13.10 -9.27
N GLN A 146 7.47 -14.18 -8.76
CA GLN A 146 7.32 -14.58 -7.36
C GLN A 146 7.90 -13.53 -6.40
N ALA A 147 9.06 -12.96 -6.71
CA ALA A 147 9.67 -11.89 -5.92
C ALA A 147 8.77 -10.64 -5.90
N THR A 148 8.22 -10.25 -7.05
CA THR A 148 7.31 -9.11 -7.19
C THR A 148 6.02 -9.33 -6.41
N LEU A 149 5.41 -10.51 -6.54
CA LEU A 149 4.20 -10.87 -5.81
C LEU A 149 4.42 -10.89 -4.28
N SER A 150 5.56 -11.42 -3.84
CA SER A 150 5.92 -11.47 -2.42
C SER A 150 6.11 -10.06 -1.85
N SER A 151 6.79 -9.18 -2.58
CA SER A 151 6.95 -7.77 -2.19
C SER A 151 5.60 -7.06 -2.13
N ALA A 152 4.73 -7.26 -3.11
CA ALA A 152 3.40 -6.65 -3.14
C ALA A 152 2.53 -7.12 -1.97
N LYS A 153 2.51 -8.43 -1.68
CA LYS A 153 1.82 -8.99 -0.51
C LYS A 153 2.37 -8.41 0.79
N GLY A 154 3.69 -8.39 0.97
CA GLY A 154 4.31 -7.81 2.16
C GLY A 154 3.95 -6.33 2.38
N TYR A 155 3.87 -5.54 1.31
CA TYR A 155 3.40 -4.16 1.39
C TYR A 155 1.92 -4.07 1.80
N THR A 156 1.04 -4.86 1.18
CA THR A 156 -0.40 -4.89 1.49
C THR A 156 -0.67 -5.34 2.92
N ASP A 157 -0.02 -6.42 3.38
CA ASP A 157 -0.17 -6.95 4.74
C ASP A 157 0.30 -5.94 5.81
N SER A 158 1.40 -5.23 5.52
CA SER A 158 1.91 -4.14 6.36
C SER A 158 0.92 -2.98 6.43
N ARG A 159 0.38 -2.55 5.29
CA ARG A 159 -0.64 -1.49 5.23
C ARG A 159 -1.94 -1.88 5.94
N GLU A 160 -2.38 -3.13 5.82
CA GLU A 160 -3.55 -3.63 6.54
C GLU A 160 -3.33 -3.56 8.07
N THR A 161 -2.15 -3.96 8.54
CA THR A 161 -1.80 -3.91 9.96
C THR A 161 -1.82 -2.49 10.50
N VAL A 162 -1.19 -1.55 9.78
CA VAL A 162 -1.19 -0.12 10.14
C VAL A 162 -2.62 0.41 10.19
N MET A 163 -3.41 0.13 9.16
CA MET A 163 -4.79 0.61 9.06
C MET A 163 -5.67 0.06 10.18
N ARG A 164 -5.55 -1.22 10.53
CA ARG A 164 -6.27 -1.81 11.68
C ARG A 164 -5.89 -1.13 12.99
N GLN A 165 -4.63 -0.73 13.17
CA GLN A 165 -4.17 -0.04 14.37
C GLN A 165 -4.67 1.41 14.42
N GLU A 166 -4.66 2.11 13.28
CA GLU A 166 -5.22 3.47 13.15
C GLU A 166 -6.71 3.48 13.49
N TYR A 167 -7.50 2.53 12.96
CA TYR A 167 -8.92 2.41 13.30
C TYR A 167 -9.16 2.13 14.78
N LYS A 168 -8.42 1.19 15.39
CA LYS A 168 -8.52 0.93 16.84
C LYS A 168 -8.22 2.17 17.68
N THR A 169 -7.21 2.94 17.28
CA THR A 169 -6.80 4.15 17.99
C THR A 169 -7.86 5.25 17.83
N ALA A 170 -8.38 5.43 16.62
CA ALA A 170 -9.45 6.38 16.33
C ALA A 170 -10.73 6.04 17.12
N ASP A 171 -11.17 4.77 17.10
CA ASP A 171 -12.36 4.31 17.82
C ASP A 171 -12.20 4.48 19.32
N ALA A 172 -11.03 4.13 19.88
CA ALA A 172 -10.73 4.34 21.29
C ALA A 172 -10.78 5.83 21.67
N LYS A 173 -10.28 6.72 20.80
CA LYS A 173 -10.36 8.16 21.03
C LYS A 173 -11.81 8.66 21.00
N VAL A 174 -12.59 8.26 19.99
CA VAL A 174 -14.02 8.63 19.90
C VAL A 174 -14.77 8.17 21.14
N LEU A 175 -14.53 6.94 21.60
CA LEU A 175 -15.15 6.41 22.81
C LEU A 175 -14.71 7.19 24.07
N SER A 176 -13.43 7.54 24.18
CA SER A 176 -12.92 8.36 25.28
C SER A 176 -13.51 9.77 25.30
N ASP A 177 -13.55 10.44 24.14
CA ASP A 177 -14.12 11.78 23.99
C ASP A 177 -15.62 11.77 24.34
N ALA A 178 -16.36 10.75 23.89
CA ALA A 178 -17.79 10.59 24.18
C ALA A 178 -18.05 10.35 25.67
N LYS A 179 -17.22 9.53 26.33
CA LYS A 179 -17.27 9.33 27.79
C LYS A 179 -17.01 10.63 28.54
N ALA A 180 -15.93 11.35 28.21
CA ALA A 180 -15.60 12.61 28.86
C ALA A 180 -16.71 13.68 28.70
N TYR A 181 -17.32 13.77 27.51
CA TYR A 181 -18.47 14.63 27.28
C TYR A 181 -19.66 14.24 28.16
N THR A 182 -19.97 12.94 28.24
CA THR A 182 -21.07 12.42 29.06
C THR A 182 -20.81 12.68 30.55
N ASP A 183 -19.60 12.40 31.03
CA ASP A 183 -19.21 12.62 32.43
C ASP A 183 -19.31 14.11 32.81
N THR A 184 -18.92 15.01 31.89
CA THR A 184 -19.09 16.46 32.06
C THR A 184 -20.57 16.82 32.20
N LYS A 185 -21.43 16.30 31.32
CA LYS A 185 -22.87 16.58 31.37
C LYS A 185 -23.57 16.00 32.60
N VAL A 186 -23.14 14.84 33.08
CA VAL A 186 -23.63 14.26 34.33
C VAL A 186 -23.20 15.12 35.51
N THR A 187 -21.95 15.57 35.54
CA THR A 187 -21.44 16.48 36.60
C THR A 187 -22.20 17.80 36.63
N ASP A 188 -22.44 18.42 35.46
CA ASP A 188 -23.23 19.65 35.34
C ASP A 188 -24.66 19.45 35.89
N LEU A 189 -25.26 18.30 35.61
CA LEU A 189 -26.59 17.94 36.07
C LEU A 189 -26.61 17.71 37.59
N GLU A 190 -25.63 17.01 38.15
CA GLU A 190 -25.49 16.80 39.60
C GLU A 190 -25.34 18.14 40.34
N ASN A 191 -24.55 19.06 39.81
CA ASN A 191 -24.39 20.40 40.37
C ASN A 191 -25.71 21.19 40.34
N SER A 192 -26.46 21.08 39.24
CA SER A 192 -27.79 21.70 39.12
C SER A 192 -28.77 21.12 40.14
N PHE A 193 -28.76 19.80 40.37
CA PHE A 193 -29.57 19.16 41.40
C PHE A 193 -29.17 19.57 42.82
N ARG A 194 -27.87 19.73 43.09
CA ARG A 194 -27.39 20.24 44.38
C ARG A 194 -27.84 21.67 44.63
N ASP A 195 -27.80 22.55 43.62
CA ASP A 195 -28.33 23.91 43.73
C ASP A 195 -29.83 23.90 44.04
N VAL A 196 -30.60 23.08 43.32
CA VAL A 196 -32.04 22.91 43.59
C VAL A 196 -32.27 22.40 45.01
N SER A 197 -31.52 21.40 45.47
CA SER A 197 -31.64 20.87 46.85
C SER A 197 -31.37 21.96 47.88
N ASN A 198 -30.28 22.73 47.71
CA ASN A 198 -29.94 23.84 48.60
C ASN A 198 -31.04 24.92 48.62
N ARG A 199 -31.60 25.25 47.46
CA ARG A 199 -32.71 26.22 47.34
C ARG A 199 -33.99 25.70 48.01
N VAL A 200 -34.28 24.41 47.90
CA VAL A 200 -35.41 23.77 48.59
C VAL A 200 -35.21 23.84 50.11
N ASP A 201 -34.01 23.56 50.61
CA ASP A 201 -33.71 23.67 52.05
C ASP A 201 -33.82 25.11 52.56
N GLN A 202 -33.27 26.08 51.81
CA GLN A 202 -33.43 27.50 52.12
C GLN A 202 -34.89 27.94 52.12
N THR A 203 -35.68 27.45 51.16
CA THR A 203 -37.12 27.70 51.09
C THR A 203 -37.82 27.12 52.31
N ASN A 204 -37.54 25.87 52.66
CA ASN A 204 -38.10 25.21 53.84
C ASN A 204 -37.76 25.96 55.13
N GLN A 205 -36.52 26.46 55.27
CA GLN A 205 -36.12 27.29 56.41
C GLN A 205 -36.86 28.62 56.44
N THR A 206 -37.01 29.27 55.29
CA THR A 206 -37.74 30.56 55.18
C THR A 206 -39.21 30.38 55.53
N VAL A 207 -39.84 29.31 55.07
CA VAL A 207 -41.23 28.95 55.42
C VAL A 207 -41.38 28.76 56.93
N ARG A 208 -40.45 28.04 57.58
CA ARG A 208 -40.46 27.87 59.05
C ARG A 208 -40.31 29.20 59.78
N LYS A 209 -39.35 30.05 59.36
CA LYS A 209 -39.18 31.40 59.93
C LYS A 209 -40.43 32.27 59.78
N ASN A 210 -41.06 32.25 58.60
CA ASN A 210 -42.29 33.00 58.37
C ASN A 210 -43.43 32.52 59.26
N ARG A 211 -43.55 31.20 59.47
CA ARG A 211 -44.51 30.63 60.44
C ARG A 211 -44.22 31.12 61.86
N ASP A 212 -42.96 31.10 62.30
CA ASP A 212 -42.58 31.58 63.63
C ASP A 212 -42.89 33.08 63.82
N ILE A 213 -42.56 33.91 62.82
CA ILE A 213 -42.87 35.35 62.82
C ILE A 213 -44.39 35.59 62.88
N ALA A 214 -45.17 34.86 62.07
CA ALA A 214 -46.63 34.96 62.08
C ALA A 214 -47.21 34.52 63.44
N ALA A 215 -46.72 33.43 64.01
CA ALA A 215 -47.14 32.95 65.33
C ALA A 215 -46.80 33.96 66.44
N GLN A 216 -45.62 34.60 66.41
CA GLN A 216 -45.26 35.68 67.33
C GLN A 216 -46.18 36.90 67.17
N GLY A 217 -46.55 37.25 65.94
CA GLY A 217 -47.54 38.31 65.67
C GLY A 217 -48.90 38.01 66.30
N ILE A 218 -49.39 36.77 66.16
CA ILE A 218 -50.66 36.31 66.78
C ILE A 218 -50.56 36.32 68.32
N ALA A 219 -49.44 35.83 68.88
CA ALA A 219 -49.18 35.90 70.31
C ALA A 219 -49.14 37.36 70.81
N GLY A 220 -48.54 38.27 70.04
CA GLY A 220 -48.48 39.70 70.35
C GLY A 220 -49.86 40.36 70.39
N ILE A 221 -50.71 40.06 69.41
CA ILE A 221 -52.11 40.52 69.40
C ILE A 221 -52.88 39.95 70.60
N SER A 222 -52.71 38.67 70.90
CA SER A 222 -53.31 38.03 72.08
C SER A 222 -52.87 38.71 73.39
N ALA A 223 -51.58 39.04 73.50
CA ALA A 223 -51.04 39.80 74.63
C ALA A 223 -51.68 41.20 74.75
N MET A 224 -51.85 41.92 73.63
CA MET A 224 -52.51 43.23 73.61
C MET A 224 -53.97 43.15 74.04
N THR A 225 -54.70 42.09 73.66
CA THR A 225 -56.10 41.90 74.07
C THR A 225 -56.26 41.68 75.57
N ASN A 226 -55.27 41.06 76.23
CA ASN A 226 -55.28 40.78 77.66
C ASN A 226 -54.97 42.00 78.56
N ILE A 227 -54.65 43.17 78.00
CA ILE A 227 -54.47 44.41 78.77
C ILE A 227 -55.85 44.92 79.24
N PRO A 228 -56.12 45.01 80.56
CA PRO A 228 -57.42 45.44 81.07
C PRO A 228 -57.73 46.89 80.67
N MET A 229 -59.02 47.16 80.43
CA MET A 229 -59.53 48.51 80.25
C MET A 229 -60.14 48.98 81.58
N PRO A 230 -60.00 50.27 81.96
CA PRO A 230 -60.60 50.79 83.19
C PRO A 230 -62.12 50.64 83.16
N ALA A 231 -62.70 50.14 84.26
CA ALA A 231 -64.15 49.97 84.39
C ALA A 231 -64.88 51.27 84.78
N GLU A 232 -64.14 52.28 85.26
CA GLU A 232 -64.68 53.55 85.76
C GLU A 232 -64.48 54.68 84.74
N ALA A 233 -65.50 55.52 84.60
CA ALA A 233 -65.50 56.71 83.76
C ALA A 233 -64.51 57.76 84.32
N GLY A 234 -63.67 58.32 83.46
CA GLY A 234 -62.63 59.30 83.79
C GLY A 234 -61.26 58.67 84.12
N ALA A 235 -61.16 57.34 84.17
CA ALA A 235 -59.93 56.65 84.57
C ALA A 235 -59.01 56.28 83.38
N SER A 236 -57.71 56.36 83.64
CA SER A 236 -56.65 55.82 82.76
C SER A 236 -56.10 54.52 83.34
N THR A 237 -55.73 53.57 82.48
CA THR A 237 -54.99 52.38 82.89
C THR A 237 -53.77 52.20 82.01
N VAL A 238 -52.63 51.92 82.63
CA VAL A 238 -51.48 51.32 81.97
C VAL A 238 -51.41 49.87 82.41
N GLY A 239 -51.33 48.95 81.46
CA GLY A 239 -51.33 47.52 81.76
C GLY A 239 -50.36 46.75 80.90
N VAL A 240 -50.04 45.56 81.40
CA VAL A 240 -49.17 44.59 80.73
C VAL A 240 -50.01 43.35 80.44
N GLY A 241 -49.90 42.83 79.22
CA GLY A 241 -50.55 41.59 78.81
C GLY A 241 -49.54 40.60 78.28
N MET A 242 -49.85 39.32 78.39
CA MET A 242 -49.03 38.22 77.86
C MET A 242 -49.88 37.36 76.93
N GLY A 243 -49.26 36.84 75.88
CA GLY A 243 -49.91 36.01 74.88
C GLY A 243 -48.99 34.86 74.45
N TYR A 244 -49.60 33.72 74.15
CA TYR A 244 -48.91 32.50 73.75
C TYR A 244 -49.65 31.85 72.58
N TYR A 245 -48.95 31.51 71.50
CA TYR A 245 -49.51 30.84 70.34
C TYR A 245 -48.42 30.02 69.62
N ASP A 246 -48.71 28.75 69.32
CA ASP A 246 -47.81 27.84 68.57
C ASP A 246 -46.35 27.86 69.05
N SER A 247 -46.13 27.72 70.36
CA SER A 247 -44.79 27.77 71.02
C SER A 247 -44.08 29.13 70.99
N GLN A 248 -44.76 30.19 70.56
CA GLN A 248 -44.25 31.56 70.60
C GLN A 248 -44.95 32.36 71.70
N SER A 249 -44.16 33.19 72.39
CA SER A 249 -44.60 34.05 73.48
C SER A 249 -44.39 35.52 73.13
N ALA A 250 -45.31 36.38 73.56
CA ALA A 250 -45.20 37.82 73.41
C ALA A 250 -45.74 38.57 74.63
N ILE A 251 -45.21 39.77 74.84
CA ILE A 251 -45.60 40.69 75.90
C ILE A 251 -46.08 41.98 75.25
N ALA A 252 -47.13 42.55 75.82
CA ALA A 252 -47.69 43.82 75.38
C ALA A 252 -47.74 44.80 76.54
N VAL A 253 -47.48 46.06 76.24
CA VAL A 253 -47.71 47.18 77.14
C VAL A 253 -48.60 48.17 76.43
N GLY A 254 -49.57 48.70 77.14
CA GLY A 254 -50.55 49.60 76.55
C GLY A 254 -51.18 50.51 77.58
N ALA A 255 -51.71 51.61 77.06
CA ALA A 255 -52.50 52.55 77.83
C ALA A 255 -53.91 52.60 77.25
N SER A 256 -54.89 52.73 78.14
CA SER A 256 -56.28 52.95 77.78
C SER A 256 -56.89 54.01 78.66
N HIS A 257 -57.89 54.70 78.15
CA HIS A 257 -58.62 55.72 78.88
C HIS A 257 -60.11 55.61 78.55
N TYR A 258 -60.95 55.65 79.58
CA TYR A 258 -62.40 55.62 79.42
C TYR A 258 -62.97 57.00 79.79
N PHE A 259 -63.48 57.70 78.79
CA PHE A 259 -64.01 59.05 78.94
C PHE A 259 -65.41 59.03 79.54
N ASP A 260 -65.76 60.09 80.27
CA ASP A 260 -67.06 60.23 80.95
C ASP A 260 -68.27 60.21 80.01
N ASN A 261 -68.04 60.42 78.71
CA ASN A 261 -69.05 60.40 77.67
C ASN A 261 -69.33 59.00 77.09
N GLY A 262 -68.78 57.93 77.68
CA GLY A 262 -68.96 56.54 77.22
C GLY A 262 -68.03 56.12 76.09
N VAL A 263 -67.13 56.99 75.61
CA VAL A 263 -66.08 56.63 74.65
C VAL A 263 -64.89 56.04 75.39
N ALA A 264 -64.29 54.97 74.87
CA ALA A 264 -63.01 54.45 75.34
C ALA A 264 -61.99 54.38 74.22
N ILE A 265 -60.73 54.67 74.56
CA ILE A 265 -59.60 54.47 73.67
C ILE A 265 -58.60 53.52 74.30
N LYS A 266 -57.96 52.69 73.47
CA LYS A 266 -56.87 51.81 73.87
C LYS A 266 -55.79 51.83 72.81
N GLY A 267 -54.56 52.03 73.22
CA GLY A 267 -53.37 51.84 72.41
C GLY A 267 -52.43 50.87 73.09
N ALA A 268 -51.91 49.90 72.35
CA ALA A 268 -50.95 48.94 72.87
C ALA A 268 -49.86 48.66 71.84
N PHE A 269 -48.67 48.37 72.34
CA PHE A 269 -47.57 47.82 71.55
C PHE A 269 -47.16 46.48 72.16
N SER A 270 -46.72 45.56 71.33
CA SER A 270 -46.30 44.23 71.74
C SER A 270 -45.01 43.81 71.06
N THR A 271 -44.26 42.93 71.73
CA THR A 271 -43.04 42.34 71.22
C THR A 271 -42.98 40.85 71.54
N GLY A 272 -42.63 40.03 70.54
CA GLY A 272 -42.33 38.61 70.69
C GLY A 272 -40.88 38.39 71.12
N PHE A 273 -40.60 37.35 71.92
CA PHE A 273 -39.27 37.17 72.54
C PHE A 273 -38.68 35.75 72.54
N ASN A 274 -39.29 34.77 71.87
CA ASN A 274 -38.71 33.41 71.80
C ASN A 274 -37.70 33.24 70.66
N ASN A 275 -38.06 33.52 69.40
CA ASN A 275 -37.23 33.20 68.22
C ASN A 275 -37.09 34.36 67.22
N GLY A 276 -37.16 35.60 67.70
CA GLY A 276 -37.07 36.82 66.90
C GLY A 276 -37.84 37.97 67.55
N ASN A 277 -37.46 39.21 67.25
CA ASN A 277 -38.12 40.40 67.78
C ASN A 277 -39.16 40.90 66.76
N THR A 278 -40.35 40.32 66.74
CA THR A 278 -41.49 40.89 66.01
C THR A 278 -42.21 41.90 66.87
N THR A 279 -42.50 43.07 66.32
CA THR A 279 -43.26 44.12 67.02
C THR A 279 -44.60 44.31 66.32
N ALA A 280 -45.67 44.39 67.11
CA ALA A 280 -46.98 44.76 66.61
C ALA A 280 -47.54 45.92 67.44
N VAL A 281 -48.21 46.86 66.77
CA VAL A 281 -48.86 48.02 67.39
C VAL A 281 -50.33 47.97 67.01
N GLY A 282 -51.19 48.18 67.99
CA GLY A 282 -52.64 48.23 67.78
C GLY A 282 -53.24 49.39 68.56
N ALA A 283 -54.23 50.04 67.97
CA ALA A 283 -55.06 51.01 68.66
C ALA A 283 -56.53 50.77 68.30
N GLY A 284 -57.42 51.08 69.24
CA GLY A 284 -58.86 50.91 69.08
C GLY A 284 -59.62 51.98 69.84
N VAL A 285 -60.82 52.27 69.34
CA VAL A 285 -61.81 53.12 69.99
C VAL A 285 -63.10 52.32 70.12
N SER A 286 -63.82 52.51 71.21
CA SER A 286 -65.14 51.93 71.41
C SER A 286 -66.06 52.96 72.04
N TYR A 287 -67.36 52.78 71.89
CA TYR A 287 -68.38 53.63 72.49
C TYR A 287 -69.41 52.73 73.15
N SER A 288 -69.68 52.99 74.44
CA SER A 288 -70.59 52.20 75.27
C SER A 288 -71.71 53.10 75.79
N TRP A 289 -72.95 52.62 75.69
CA TRP A 289 -74.16 53.26 76.20
C TRP A 289 -74.89 52.29 77.13
N LYS A 290 -75.72 52.81 78.04
CA LYS A 290 -76.55 52.02 78.96
C LYS A 290 -77.97 51.88 78.44
#